data_AF-A0A1V1P149-F1
#
_entry.id   AF-A0A1V1P149-F1
#
_cell.length_a   1.000
_cell.length_b   1.000
_cell.length_c   1.000
_cell.angle_alpha   90.00
_cell.angle_beta   90.00
_cell.angle_gamma   90.00
#
_symmetry.space_group_name_H-M   'P 1'
#
loop_
_entity.id
_entity.type
_entity.pdbx_description
1 polymer ?
#
loop_
_entity_poly.entity_id
_entity_poly.type
_entity_poly.pdbx_seq_one_letter_code
_entity_poly.pdbx_strand_id
1 'polypeptide(L)'
;MKRSNRSLINQTEHFRPVWENNPLQRMNIWIKGLDCASLESGDEIGIYDGNLCVGAGKVNEMPSKTNLLTITCSREDMGNDGFQNGNDIRFRIWDQSEQTEIDSSFVNASFSNISNDQPIDNSTFQILEDYQVLLRVSHSIQTTSGANGEIFPS
;
A
#
# COMPACT_ATOMS: atom_id res chain seq x y z
N MET A 1 -29.12 7.22 24.62
CA MET A 1 -28.32 7.88 23.56
C MET A 1 -26.87 7.98 24.01
N LYS A 2 -26.00 7.07 23.56
CA LYS A 2 -24.55 7.27 23.65
C LYS A 2 -24.09 7.69 22.26
N ARG A 3 -23.85 8.99 22.08
CA ARG A 3 -23.15 9.50 20.90
C ARG A 3 -21.68 9.11 21.07
N SER A 4 -21.31 7.99 20.46
CA SER A 4 -19.90 7.63 20.29
C SER A 4 -19.33 8.51 19.18
N ASN A 5 -18.77 9.66 19.56
CA ASN A 5 -17.81 10.36 18.72
C ASN A 5 -16.45 9.69 18.96
N ARG A 6 -16.05 8.77 18.08
CA ARG A 6 -14.72 8.14 18.16
C ARG A 6 -14.08 8.18 16.78
N SER A 7 -13.14 9.11 16.63
CA SER A 7 -12.03 9.22 15.67
C SER A 7 -12.31 8.78 14.22
N LEU A 8 -12.26 9.74 13.29
CA LEU A 8 -12.24 9.52 11.83
C LEU A 8 -10.92 8.83 11.40
N ILE A 9 -10.70 7.60 11.82
CA ILE A 9 -9.78 6.71 11.12
C ILE A 9 -10.60 6.04 10.02
N ASN A 10 -10.21 6.25 8.77
CA ASN A 10 -10.70 5.45 7.64
C ASN A 10 -10.27 4.01 7.92
N GLN A 11 -11.09 3.23 8.62
CA GLN A 11 -10.78 1.84 8.93
C GLN A 11 -10.73 1.07 7.63
N THR A 12 -9.54 0.60 7.28
CA THR A 12 -9.35 -0.48 6.33
C THR A 12 -9.92 -1.76 6.95
N GLU A 13 -10.67 -2.51 6.15
CA GLU A 13 -11.32 -3.76 6.55
C GLU A 13 -10.40 -4.95 6.27
N HIS A 14 -9.65 -4.88 5.17
CA HIS A 14 -8.76 -5.93 4.68
C HIS A 14 -7.37 -5.86 5.30
N PHE A 15 -6.74 -4.68 5.24
CA PHE A 15 -5.41 -4.48 5.82
C PHE A 15 -5.49 -3.95 7.25
N ARG A 16 -4.76 -4.57 8.19
CA ARG A 16 -4.78 -4.21 9.61
C ARG A 16 -3.38 -3.90 10.11
N PRO A 17 -3.05 -2.62 10.35
CA PRO A 17 -1.77 -2.25 10.92
C PRO A 17 -1.55 -2.91 12.28
N VAL A 18 -0.30 -3.28 12.58
CA VAL A 18 0.07 -3.98 13.84
C VAL A 18 0.12 -3.07 15.07
N TRP A 19 -0.24 -1.80 14.91
CA TRP A 19 -0.28 -0.81 15.97
C TRP A 19 -1.69 -0.23 16.13
N GLU A 20 -2.03 0.10 17.37
CA GLU A 20 -3.27 0.78 17.72
C GLU A 20 -2.93 2.15 18.34
N ASN A 21 -3.76 3.17 18.10
CA ASN A 21 -3.64 4.55 18.62
C ASN A 21 -2.68 5.47 17.86
N ASN A 22 -2.04 6.43 18.55
CA ASN A 22 -1.31 7.55 17.95
C ASN A 22 0.10 7.09 17.52
N PRO A 23 0.46 7.17 16.23
CA PRO A 23 1.73 6.64 15.74
C PRO A 23 2.91 7.41 16.31
N LEU A 24 3.89 6.68 16.84
CA LEU A 24 5.13 7.25 17.36
C LEU A 24 6.13 7.43 16.20
N GLN A 25 6.68 8.64 16.10
CA GLN A 25 7.69 9.01 15.09
C GLN A 25 7.31 8.56 13.67
N ARG A 26 6.10 8.96 13.27
CA ARG A 26 5.45 8.55 12.03
C ARG A 26 6.24 8.90 10.77
N MET A 27 6.00 8.10 9.74
CA MET A 27 6.37 8.36 8.35
C MET A 27 5.07 8.43 7.53
N ASN A 28 4.86 9.49 6.73
CA ASN A 28 3.69 9.56 5.86
C ASN A 28 4.07 9.21 4.42
N ILE A 29 3.27 8.32 3.83
CA ILE A 29 3.38 7.95 2.43
C ILE A 29 2.16 8.51 1.70
N TRP A 30 2.43 9.36 0.71
CA TRP A 30 1.43 10.05 -0.09
C TRP A 30 1.28 9.33 -1.42
N ILE A 31 0.18 8.59 -1.57
CA ILE A 31 -0.10 7.84 -2.80
C ILE A 31 -0.60 8.82 -3.87
N LYS A 32 0.26 9.07 -4.87
CA LYS A 32 -0.04 9.91 -6.04
C LYS A 32 -1.09 9.26 -6.95
N GLY A 33 -1.07 7.93 -7.02
CA GLY A 33 -1.97 7.14 -7.83
C GLY A 33 -1.43 5.73 -8.08
N LEU A 34 -2.20 4.97 -8.85
CA LEU A 34 -1.85 3.66 -9.39
C LEU A 34 -1.79 3.81 -10.92
N ASP A 35 -0.65 3.52 -11.51
CA ASP A 35 -0.45 3.58 -12.95
C ASP A 35 -0.94 2.25 -13.55
N CYS A 36 -1.74 2.34 -14.60
CA CYS A 36 -2.53 1.29 -15.27
C CYS A 36 -3.89 0.88 -14.67
N ALA A 37 -4.31 1.41 -13.52
CA ALA A 37 -5.67 1.25 -12.99
C ALA A 37 -6.08 2.46 -12.15
N SER A 38 -7.31 2.97 -12.28
CA SER A 38 -7.82 4.01 -11.38
C SER A 38 -8.14 3.37 -10.05
N LEU A 39 -7.53 3.86 -8.96
CA LEU A 39 -7.99 3.53 -7.61
C LEU A 39 -9.46 3.92 -7.47
N GLU A 40 -10.30 2.95 -7.11
CA GLU A 40 -11.73 3.14 -6.95
C GLU A 40 -12.08 3.33 -5.47
N SER A 41 -13.25 3.94 -5.22
CA SER A 41 -13.77 4.05 -3.87
C SER A 41 -14.03 2.64 -3.33
N GLY A 42 -13.39 2.29 -2.22
CA GLY A 42 -13.46 0.95 -1.63
C GLY A 42 -12.10 0.24 -1.59
N ASP A 43 -11.19 0.55 -2.51
CA ASP A 43 -9.87 -0.08 -2.56
C ASP A 43 -9.05 0.24 -1.32
N GLU A 44 -8.17 -0.67 -0.94
CA GLU A 44 -7.26 -0.47 0.18
C GLU A 44 -5.81 -0.66 -0.23
N ILE A 45 -4.93 0.11 0.40
CA ILE A 45 -3.49 -0.02 0.22
C ILE A 45 -2.88 -0.31 1.58
N GLY A 46 -2.21 -1.46 1.67
CA GLY A 46 -1.43 -1.86 2.83
C GLY A 46 0.06 -1.61 2.59
N ILE A 47 0.73 -1.04 3.58
CA ILE A 47 2.17 -0.78 3.59
C ILE A 47 2.81 -1.74 4.59
N TYR A 48 3.86 -2.43 4.15
CA TYR A 48 4.47 -3.53 4.86
C TYR A 48 5.96 -3.35 5.08
N ASP A 49 6.39 -3.66 6.30
CA ASP A 49 7.77 -3.98 6.66
C ASP A 49 7.83 -5.48 6.97
N GLY A 50 8.61 -6.26 6.21
CA GLY A 50 8.55 -7.72 6.39
C GLY A 50 7.13 -8.25 6.13
N ASN A 51 6.61 -9.03 7.07
CA ASN A 51 5.22 -9.51 7.04
C ASN A 51 4.28 -8.62 7.88
N LEU A 52 4.78 -7.54 8.47
CA LEU A 52 4.02 -6.66 9.34
C LEU A 52 3.36 -5.57 8.49
N CYS A 53 2.04 -5.45 8.59
CA CYS A 53 1.34 -4.27 8.07
C CYS A 53 1.62 -3.10 9.02
N VAL A 54 2.35 -2.09 8.54
CA VAL A 54 2.80 -0.94 9.34
C VAL A 54 2.04 0.33 9.01
N GLY A 55 1.21 0.30 7.97
CA GLY A 55 0.29 1.38 7.60
C GLY A 55 -0.77 0.85 6.63
N ALA A 56 -1.97 1.42 6.68
CA ALA A 56 -3.03 1.06 5.75
C ALA A 56 -3.94 2.27 5.48
N GLY A 57 -4.47 2.36 4.26
CA GLY A 57 -5.40 3.41 3.88
C GLY A 57 -6.46 2.90 2.91
N LYS A 58 -7.70 3.33 3.13
CA LYS A 58 -8.84 3.07 2.25
C LYS A 58 -9.05 4.26 1.32
N VAL A 59 -9.24 3.98 0.04
CA VAL A 59 -9.62 4.95 -0.98
C VAL A 59 -11.11 5.23 -0.78
N ASN A 60 -11.45 6.41 -0.27
CA ASN A 60 -12.86 6.81 -0.11
C ASN A 60 -13.38 7.55 -1.34
N GLU A 61 -12.50 8.29 -2.00
CA GLU A 61 -12.77 9.09 -3.20
C GLU A 61 -11.62 8.88 -4.17
N MET A 62 -11.89 8.98 -5.48
CA MET A 62 -10.82 8.85 -6.48
C MET A 62 -9.70 9.85 -6.19
N PRO A 63 -8.43 9.40 -6.11
CA PRO A 63 -7.30 10.30 -5.89
C PRO A 63 -7.22 11.35 -6.99
N SER A 64 -7.03 12.61 -6.60
CA SER A 64 -6.82 13.72 -7.53
C SER A 64 -5.54 14.45 -7.17
N LYS A 65 -5.05 15.33 -8.06
CA LYS A 65 -3.89 16.19 -7.77
C LYS A 65 -4.03 16.99 -6.47
N THR A 66 -5.26 17.16 -5.97
CA THR A 66 -5.57 17.90 -4.73
C THR A 66 -6.06 16.98 -3.60
N ASN A 67 -6.24 15.69 -3.84
CA ASN A 67 -6.71 14.72 -2.84
C ASN A 67 -5.90 13.42 -2.99
N LEU A 68 -4.70 13.42 -2.42
CA LEU A 68 -3.83 12.24 -2.35
C LEU A 68 -4.24 11.37 -1.17
N LEU A 69 -4.21 10.05 -1.34
CA LEU A 69 -4.37 9.13 -0.22
C LEU A 69 -3.10 9.19 0.64
N THR A 70 -3.22 9.74 1.85
CA THR A 70 -2.13 9.78 2.82
C THR A 70 -2.24 8.57 3.74
N ILE A 71 -1.16 7.78 3.80
CA ILE A 71 -1.08 6.61 4.66
C ILE A 71 0.03 6.84 5.67
N THR A 72 -0.33 6.86 6.95
CA THR A 72 0.63 7.01 8.04
C THR A 72 1.15 5.65 8.44
N CYS A 73 2.47 5.51 8.50
CA CYS A 73 3.17 4.35 9.04
C CYS A 73 3.71 4.68 10.43
N SER A 74 3.54 3.78 11.40
CA SER A 74 4.13 3.92 12.74
C SER A 74 5.48 3.23 12.81
N ARG A 75 6.45 3.88 13.45
CA ARG A 75 7.73 3.24 13.76
C ARG A 75 7.53 2.25 14.90
N GLU A 76 8.32 1.17 14.88
CA GLU A 76 8.51 0.32 16.04
C GLU A 76 8.99 1.14 17.25
N ASP A 77 8.33 0.96 18.40
CA ASP A 77 8.75 1.57 19.67
C ASP A 77 9.04 0.48 20.71
N MET A 78 8.01 -0.29 21.10
CA MET A 78 8.13 -1.37 22.09
C MET A 78 7.10 -2.47 21.80
N GLY A 79 7.54 -3.56 21.16
CA GLY A 79 6.72 -4.77 21.00
C GLY A 79 6.65 -5.36 19.60
N ASN A 80 7.62 -5.10 18.72
CA ASN A 80 7.58 -5.46 17.29
C ASN A 80 6.38 -4.84 16.55
N ASP A 81 6.05 -3.58 16.85
CA ASP A 81 4.88 -2.87 16.34
C ASP A 81 5.25 -1.67 15.46
N GLY A 82 5.52 -1.92 14.18
CA GLY A 82 5.77 -0.86 13.22
C GLY A 82 6.96 -1.14 12.32
N PHE A 83 7.42 -0.10 11.63
CA PHE A 83 8.56 -0.21 10.72
C PHE A 83 9.90 -0.04 11.44
N GLN A 84 10.94 -0.69 10.92
CA GLN A 84 12.33 -0.47 11.31
C GLN A 84 13.03 0.44 10.29
N ASN A 85 13.85 1.35 10.80
CA ASN A 85 14.57 2.30 9.97
C ASN A 85 15.56 1.57 9.04
N GLY A 86 15.49 1.84 7.75
CA GLY A 86 16.32 1.21 6.71
C GLY A 86 15.71 -0.04 6.08
N ASN A 87 14.56 -0.54 6.54
CA ASN A 87 13.89 -1.67 5.91
C ASN A 87 13.19 -1.27 4.61
N ASP A 88 13.01 -2.25 3.72
CA ASP A 88 12.31 -2.07 2.45
C ASP A 88 10.81 -1.80 2.67
N ILE A 89 10.27 -0.85 1.91
CA ILE A 89 8.85 -0.52 1.91
C ILE A 89 8.15 -1.37 0.84
N ARG A 90 7.19 -2.20 1.25
CA ARG A 90 6.39 -3.00 0.33
C ARG A 90 4.92 -2.61 0.37
N PHE A 91 4.25 -2.73 -0.77
CA PHE A 91 2.85 -2.37 -0.92
C PHE A 91 2.03 -3.59 -1.30
N ARG A 92 0.81 -3.67 -0.77
CA ARG A 92 -0.23 -4.58 -1.24
C ARG A 92 -1.49 -3.79 -1.50
N ILE A 93 -2.28 -4.27 -2.45
CA ILE A 93 -3.51 -3.58 -2.86
C ILE A 93 -4.66 -4.57 -2.72
N TRP A 94 -5.74 -4.12 -2.10
CA TRP A 94 -7.02 -4.81 -2.10
C TRP A 94 -7.92 -4.09 -3.10
N ASP A 95 -8.27 -4.79 -4.17
CA ASP A 95 -9.28 -4.35 -5.12
C ASP A 95 -10.64 -4.77 -4.60
N GLN A 96 -11.44 -3.79 -4.19
CA GLN A 96 -12.74 -4.05 -3.58
C GLN A 96 -13.79 -4.46 -4.63
N SER A 97 -13.64 -4.01 -5.87
CA SER A 97 -14.58 -4.32 -6.95
C SER A 97 -14.41 -5.77 -7.42
N GLU A 98 -13.17 -6.23 -7.55
CA GLU A 98 -12.80 -7.58 -8.00
C GLU A 98 -12.60 -8.56 -6.83
N GLN A 99 -12.73 -8.09 -5.58
CA GLN A 99 -12.53 -8.87 -4.35
C GLN A 99 -11.20 -9.65 -4.36
N THR A 100 -10.12 -8.99 -4.81
CA THR A 100 -8.82 -9.62 -5.05
C THR A 100 -7.70 -8.84 -4.38
N GLU A 101 -6.78 -9.55 -3.73
CA GLU A 101 -5.53 -8.99 -3.21
C GLU A 101 -4.40 -9.10 -4.24
N ILE A 102 -3.72 -8.00 -4.51
CA ILE A 102 -2.51 -7.92 -5.31
C ILE A 102 -1.31 -7.92 -4.35
N ASP A 103 -0.51 -8.99 -4.40
CA ASP A 103 0.68 -9.11 -3.57
C ASP A 103 1.78 -8.12 -4.00
N SER A 104 2.62 -7.76 -3.03
CA SER A 104 3.83 -6.96 -3.21
C SER A 104 4.75 -7.37 -4.36
N SER A 105 4.80 -8.64 -4.74
CA SER A 105 5.59 -9.08 -5.90
C SER A 105 5.11 -8.51 -7.23
N PHE A 106 3.85 -8.06 -7.28
CA PHE A 106 3.24 -7.47 -8.48
C PHE A 106 3.10 -5.95 -8.38
N VAL A 107 3.49 -5.34 -7.26
CA VAL A 107 3.37 -3.89 -7.04
C VAL A 107 4.75 -3.25 -7.06
N ASN A 108 5.01 -2.45 -8.09
CA ASN A 108 6.21 -1.63 -8.18
C ASN A 108 5.92 -0.22 -7.66
N ALA A 109 6.79 0.29 -6.79
CA ALA A 109 6.68 1.64 -6.24
C ALA A 109 7.78 2.54 -6.81
N SER A 110 7.40 3.75 -7.23
CA SER A 110 8.33 4.82 -7.59
C SER A 110 8.18 5.96 -6.59
N PHE A 111 9.27 6.29 -5.92
CA PHE A 111 9.30 7.27 -4.85
C PHE A 111 9.86 8.60 -5.35
N SER A 112 9.26 9.69 -4.89
CA SER A 112 9.71 11.05 -5.20
C SER A 112 9.47 12.02 -4.04
N ASN A 113 10.21 13.12 -4.06
CA ASN A 113 10.00 14.23 -3.15
C ASN A 113 8.64 14.90 -3.38
N ILE A 114 7.92 15.18 -2.31
CA ILE A 114 6.58 15.82 -2.36
C ILE A 114 6.67 17.25 -2.92
N SER A 115 7.76 17.97 -2.64
CA SER A 115 7.88 19.40 -2.96
C SER A 115 8.29 19.69 -4.39
N ASN A 116 9.03 18.79 -5.05
CA ASN A 116 9.66 19.06 -6.34
C ASN A 116 9.62 17.86 -7.32
N ASP A 117 8.93 16.78 -6.98
CA ASP A 117 8.79 15.57 -7.80
C ASP A 117 10.14 14.89 -8.18
N GLN A 118 11.26 15.23 -7.50
CA GLN A 118 12.55 14.59 -7.77
C GLN A 118 12.54 13.12 -7.30
N PRO A 119 12.99 12.16 -8.14
CA PRO A 119 13.05 10.74 -7.79
C PRO A 119 13.92 10.45 -6.55
N ILE A 120 13.58 9.38 -5.83
CA ILE A 120 14.31 8.86 -4.67
C ILE A 120 14.66 7.39 -4.92
N ASP A 121 15.96 7.10 -5.07
CA ASP A 121 16.43 5.75 -5.47
C ASP A 121 16.59 4.76 -4.30
N ASN A 122 16.97 5.23 -3.10
CA ASN A 122 17.18 4.38 -1.92
C ASN A 122 15.99 4.48 -0.93
N SER A 123 14.79 4.22 -1.45
CA SER A 123 13.52 4.38 -0.75
C SER A 123 13.25 3.25 0.24
N THR A 124 13.79 3.42 1.45
CA THR A 124 13.56 2.56 2.62
C THR A 124 12.75 3.33 3.66
N PHE A 125 12.25 2.67 4.69
CA PHE A 125 11.64 3.36 5.82
C PHE A 125 12.66 4.28 6.48
N GLN A 126 12.37 5.58 6.54
CA GLN A 126 13.21 6.58 7.19
C GLN A 126 12.38 7.38 8.19
N ILE A 127 12.90 7.54 9.40
CA ILE A 127 12.19 8.29 10.46
C ILE A 127 12.14 9.77 10.07
N LEU A 128 10.97 10.41 10.23
CA LEU A 128 10.73 11.83 9.94
C LEU A 128 10.81 12.22 8.45
N GLU A 129 10.95 11.26 7.55
CA GLU A 129 10.86 11.49 6.11
C GLU A 129 9.44 11.20 5.62
N ASP A 130 9.00 11.92 4.60
CA ASP A 130 7.72 11.67 3.94
C ASP A 130 7.96 11.48 2.44
N TYR A 131 7.34 10.46 1.85
CA TYR A 131 7.50 10.17 0.42
C TYR A 131 6.19 10.36 -0.33
N GLN A 132 6.30 10.88 -1.55
CA GLN A 132 5.27 10.68 -2.55
C GLN A 132 5.56 9.39 -3.32
N VAL A 133 4.53 8.59 -3.57
CA VAL A 133 4.66 7.29 -4.22
C VAL A 133 3.68 7.16 -5.37
N LEU A 134 4.18 6.73 -6.53
CA LEU A 134 3.37 6.23 -7.63
C LEU A 134 3.50 4.71 -7.67
N LEU A 135 2.38 4.01 -7.57
CA LEU A 135 2.33 2.55 -7.62
C LEU A 135 2.06 2.08 -9.06
N ARG A 136 2.56 0.88 -9.41
CA ARG A 136 2.34 0.22 -10.70
C ARG A 136 2.08 -1.25 -10.48
N VAL A 137 0.99 -1.77 -11.03
CA VAL A 137 0.73 -3.22 -11.02
C VAL A 137 1.35 -3.86 -12.26
N SER A 138 2.30 -4.76 -12.06
CA SER A 138 2.79 -5.63 -13.11
C SER A 138 1.81 -6.77 -13.33
N HIS A 139 1.26 -6.86 -14.54
CA HIS A 139 0.49 -8.03 -14.95
C HIS A 139 1.45 -9.21 -15.08
N SER A 140 1.30 -10.25 -14.25
CA SER A 140 1.89 -11.53 -14.59
C SER A 140 1.13 -12.09 -15.79
N ILE A 141 1.78 -12.20 -16.94
CA ILE A 141 1.31 -13.15 -17.95
C ILE A 141 1.56 -14.53 -17.33
N GLN A 142 0.52 -15.13 -16.75
CA GLN A 142 0.48 -16.56 -16.49
C GLN A 142 0.60 -17.23 -17.87
N THR A 143 1.81 -17.60 -18.28
CA THR A 143 1.99 -18.46 -19.44
C THR A 143 1.49 -19.83 -19.01
N THR A 144 0.21 -20.09 -19.24
CA THR A 144 -0.32 -21.45 -19.24
C THR A 144 0.29 -22.17 -20.43
N SER A 145 1.48 -22.74 -20.23
CA SER A 145 1.98 -23.83 -21.05
C SER A 145 1.13 -25.07 -20.76
N GLY A 146 -0.12 -25.03 -21.22
CA GLY A 146 -0.95 -26.22 -21.42
C GLY A 146 -0.45 -26.95 -22.65
N ALA A 147 0.72 -27.59 -22.55
CA ALA A 147 1.10 -28.63 -23.48
C ALA A 147 0.28 -29.88 -23.13
N ASN A 148 -1.00 -29.87 -23.51
CA ASN A 148 -1.80 -31.09 -23.59
C ASN A 148 -1.21 -31.91 -24.74
N GLY A 149 -0.38 -32.90 -24.39
CA GLY A 149 -0.03 -33.98 -25.29
C GLY A 149 -1.26 -34.83 -25.57
N GLU A 150 -2.10 -34.40 -26.51
CA GLU A 150 -3.09 -35.28 -27.13
C GLU A 150 -2.44 -35.96 -28.34
N ILE A 151 -2.10 -37.24 -28.16
CA ILE A 151 -1.75 -38.15 -29.26
C ILE A 151 -3.06 -38.65 -29.85
N PHE A 152 -3.40 -38.21 -31.06
CA PHE A 152 -4.46 -38.83 -31.86
C PHE A 152 -3.89 -40.10 -32.54
N PRO A 153 -4.44 -41.30 -32.28
CA PRO A 153 -4.05 -42.48 -33.05
C PRO A 153 -4.70 -42.44 -34.44
N SER A 154 -3.90 -42.71 -35.48
CA SER A 154 -4.34 -43.04 -36.84
C SER A 154 -4.92 -44.45 -36.91
#